data_AF-A0A511TGF4-F1
#
_entry.id   AF-A0A511TGF4-F1
#
_cell.length_a   1.000
_cell.length_b   1.000
_cell.length_c   1.000
_cell.angle_alpha   90.00
_cell.angle_beta   90.00
_cell.angle_gamma   90.00
#
_symmetry.space_group_name_H-M   'P 1'
#
loop_
_entity.id
_entity.type
_entity.pdbx_description
1 polymer ?
#
loop_
_entity_poly.entity_id
_entity_poly.type
_entity_poly.pdbx_seq_one_letter_code
_entity_poly.pdbx_strand_id
1 'polypeptide(L)'
;MNVQEHLQRARELLARGQPELAESALSDAIDASVAQEDLVLLTRARFALGELLFQQERDDEALPYLLAVVRTERVDGSVDPEVKASARMLRQIRGIEPR
;
A
#
# COMPACT_ATOMS: atom_id res chain seq x y z
N MET A 1 -14.03 13.97 1.32
CA MET A 1 -14.07 12.56 1.73
C MET A 1 -12.76 12.27 2.46
N ASN A 2 -12.80 11.56 3.58
CA ASN A 2 -11.66 11.36 4.48
C ASN A 2 -10.85 10.13 4.03
N VAL A 3 -9.52 10.19 4.11
CA VAL A 3 -8.62 9.06 3.78
C VAL A 3 -9.04 7.76 4.47
N GLN A 4 -9.45 7.85 5.75
CA GLN A 4 -9.87 6.68 6.52
C GLN A 4 -11.14 6.03 5.94
N GLU A 5 -12.05 6.81 5.36
CA GLU A 5 -13.25 6.30 4.70
C GLU A 5 -12.88 5.52 3.43
N HIS A 6 -11.92 6.02 2.65
CA HIS A 6 -11.43 5.32 1.46
C HIS A 6 -10.73 4.00 1.82
N LEU A 7 -9.89 3.99 2.86
CA LEU A 7 -9.24 2.77 3.34
C LEU A 7 -10.23 1.74 3.89
N GLN A 8 -11.24 2.19 4.64
CA GLN A 8 -12.29 1.33 5.15
C GLN A 8 -13.13 0.74 4.02
N ARG A 9 -13.51 1.58 3.04
CA ARG A 9 -14.24 1.16 1.85
C ARG A 9 -13.45 0.12 1.05
N ALA A 10 -12.16 0.32 0.84
CA ALA A 10 -11.31 -0.65 0.14
C ALA A 10 -11.32 -2.02 0.83
N ARG A 11 -11.22 -2.07 2.17
CA ARG A 11 -11.30 -3.32 2.94
C ARG A 11 -12.64 -4.03 2.76
N GLU A 12 -13.73 -3.29 2.79
CA GLU A 12 -15.08 -3.85 2.59
C GLU A 12 -15.26 -4.40 1.17
N LEU A 13 -14.72 -3.72 0.18
CA LEU A 13 -14.76 -4.16 -1.22
C LEU A 13 -13.95 -5.44 -1.42
N LEU A 14 -12.75 -5.54 -0.82
CA LEU A 14 -11.96 -6.77 -0.82
C LEU A 14 -12.70 -7.92 -0.14
N ALA A 15 -13.34 -7.67 1.01
CA ALA A 15 -14.14 -8.68 1.70
C ALA A 15 -15.34 -9.17 0.86
N ARG A 16 -15.81 -8.35 -0.09
CA ARG A 16 -16.88 -8.69 -1.04
C ARG A 16 -16.36 -9.28 -2.36
N GLY A 17 -15.05 -9.49 -2.49
CA GLY A 17 -14.44 -9.99 -3.72
C GLY A 17 -14.52 -9.01 -4.88
N GLN A 18 -14.46 -7.70 -4.60
CA GLN A 18 -14.48 -6.62 -5.60
C GLN A 18 -13.12 -5.90 -5.65
N PRO A 19 -12.05 -6.57 -6.11
CA PRO A 19 -10.70 -6.04 -6.04
C PRO A 19 -10.45 -4.80 -6.90
N GLU A 20 -11.12 -4.66 -8.05
CA GLU A 20 -10.95 -3.49 -8.93
C GLU A 20 -11.52 -2.22 -8.28
N LEU A 21 -12.67 -2.36 -7.61
CA LEU A 21 -13.25 -1.25 -6.85
C LEU A 21 -12.41 -0.94 -5.61
N ALA A 22 -11.81 -1.95 -4.98
CA ALA A 22 -10.90 -1.74 -3.86
C ALA A 22 -9.64 -1.00 -4.30
N GLU A 23 -9.06 -1.36 -5.45
CA GLU A 23 -7.91 -0.67 -6.06
C GLU A 23 -8.22 0.81 -6.31
N SER A 24 -9.38 1.10 -6.89
CA SER A 24 -9.85 2.48 -7.08
C SER A 24 -9.97 3.22 -5.74
N ALA A 25 -10.56 2.60 -4.71
CA ALA A 25 -10.69 3.23 -3.40
C ALA A 25 -9.33 3.46 -2.72
N LEU A 26 -8.35 2.57 -2.91
CA LEU A 26 -6.99 2.75 -2.39
C LEU A 26 -6.24 3.87 -3.12
N SER A 27 -6.47 4.03 -4.42
CA SER A 27 -5.92 5.15 -5.20
C SER A 27 -6.47 6.49 -4.69
N ASP A 28 -7.79 6.57 -4.45
CA ASP A 28 -8.40 7.76 -3.83
C ASP A 28 -7.82 8.05 -2.43
N ALA A 29 -7.53 6.99 -1.65
CA ALA A 29 -6.91 7.15 -0.32
C ALA A 29 -5.50 7.75 -0.41
N ILE A 30 -4.72 7.39 -1.44
CA ILE A 30 -3.40 7.96 -1.70
C ILE A 30 -3.55 9.46 -2.02
N ASP A 31 -4.42 9.81 -2.96
CA ASP A 31 -4.64 11.19 -3.39
C ASP A 31 -5.10 12.07 -2.22
N ALA A 32 -6.05 11.57 -1.43
CA ALA A 32 -6.54 12.26 -0.24
C ALA A 32 -5.44 12.42 0.82
N SER A 33 -4.54 11.44 0.99
CA SER A 33 -3.43 11.52 1.95
C SER A 33 -2.38 12.54 1.52
N VAL A 34 -2.08 12.61 0.21
CA VAL A 34 -1.19 13.64 -0.35
C VAL A 34 -1.79 15.02 -0.14
N ALA A 35 -3.08 15.20 -0.42
CA ALA A 35 -3.77 16.47 -0.24
C ALA A 35 -3.81 16.94 1.22
N GLN A 36 -3.76 16.03 2.19
CA GLN A 36 -3.77 16.31 3.63
C GLN A 36 -2.36 16.38 4.24
N GLU A 37 -1.31 16.14 3.44
CA GLU A 37 0.08 16.04 3.90
C GLU A 37 0.27 15.00 5.04
N ASP A 38 -0.60 13.99 5.11
CA ASP A 38 -0.54 12.95 6.14
C ASP A 38 0.34 11.80 5.66
N LEU A 39 1.63 11.87 6.00
CA LEU A 39 2.63 10.87 5.63
C LEU A 39 2.31 9.47 6.19
N VAL A 40 1.65 9.39 7.35
CA VAL A 40 1.30 8.12 7.99
C VAL A 40 0.23 7.42 7.18
N LEU A 41 -0.85 8.14 6.86
CA LEU A 41 -1.93 7.56 6.07
C LEU A 41 -1.51 7.33 4.61
N LEU A 42 -0.66 8.19 4.06
CA LEU A 42 -0.09 8.00 2.73
C LEU A 42 0.70 6.69 2.64
N THR A 43 1.53 6.40 3.64
CA THR A 43 2.32 5.16 3.71
C THR A 43 1.41 3.94 3.81
N ARG A 44 0.35 4.00 4.62
CA ARG A 44 -0.63 2.93 4.74
C ARG A 44 -1.40 2.67 3.45
N ALA A 45 -1.83 3.73 2.76
CA ALA A 45 -2.55 3.62 1.49
C ALA A 45 -1.66 3.02 0.39
N ARG A 46 -0.41 3.48 0.29
CA ARG A 46 0.60 2.90 -0.63
C ARG A 46 0.90 1.44 -0.33
N PHE A 47 1.04 1.08 0.94
CA PHE A 47 1.25 -0.30 1.35
C PHE A 47 0.06 -1.18 0.93
N ALA A 48 -1.16 -0.78 1.28
CA ALA A 48 -2.36 -1.56 0.95
C ALA A 48 -2.54 -1.74 -0.56
N LEU A 49 -2.26 -0.71 -1.37
CA LEU A 49 -2.33 -0.80 -2.82
C LEU A 49 -1.22 -1.70 -3.38
N GLY A 50 0.01 -1.52 -2.91
CA GLY A 50 1.14 -2.34 -3.31
C GLY A 50 0.94 -3.81 -2.95
N GLU A 51 0.40 -4.10 -1.77
CA GLU A 51 0.07 -5.46 -1.33
C GLU A 51 -1.03 -6.06 -2.20
N LEU A 52 -2.11 -5.33 -2.49
CA LEU A 52 -3.19 -5.81 -3.37
C LEU A 52 -2.66 -6.20 -4.75
N LEU A 53 -1.88 -5.31 -5.38
CA LEU A 53 -1.28 -5.55 -6.69
C LEU A 53 -0.30 -6.71 -6.66
N PHE A 54 0.52 -6.78 -5.60
CA PHE A 54 1.41 -7.89 -5.38
C PHE A 54 0.61 -9.19 -5.34
N GLN A 55 -0.41 -9.32 -4.48
CA GLN A 55 -1.22 -10.55 -4.38
C GLN A 55 -1.89 -10.97 -5.69
N GLN A 56 -2.15 -10.02 -6.61
CA GLN A 56 -2.69 -10.28 -7.95
C GLN A 56 -1.61 -10.63 -9.00
N GLU A 57 -0.35 -10.82 -8.57
CA GLU A 57 0.81 -11.07 -9.45
C GLU A 57 1.13 -9.91 -10.41
N ARG A 58 0.64 -8.70 -10.10
CA ARG A 58 0.92 -7.47 -10.85
C ARG A 58 2.16 -6.77 -10.29
N ASP A 59 3.27 -7.49 -10.30
CA ASP A 59 4.50 -7.09 -9.61
C ASP A 59 5.08 -5.76 -10.13
N ASP A 60 5.01 -5.52 -11.45
CA ASP A 60 5.46 -4.26 -12.08
C ASP A 60 4.68 -3.03 -11.57
N GLU A 61 3.38 -3.22 -11.32
CA GLU A 61 2.50 -2.16 -10.81
C GLU A 61 2.63 -2.00 -9.29
N ALA A 62 2.88 -3.09 -8.56
CA ALA A 62 3.11 -3.07 -7.12
C ALA A 62 4.41 -2.35 -6.74
N LEU A 63 5.45 -2.53 -7.55
CA LEU A 63 6.82 -2.07 -7.30
C LEU A 63 6.94 -0.58 -6.91
N PRO A 64 6.39 0.39 -7.65
CA PRO A 64 6.48 1.80 -7.28
C PRO A 64 5.87 2.10 -5.90
N TYR A 65 4.76 1.46 -5.55
CA TYR A 65 4.09 1.68 -4.26
C TYR A 65 4.89 1.09 -3.11
N LEU A 66 5.37 -0.15 -3.25
CA LEU A 66 6.19 -0.81 -2.23
C LEU A 66 7.54 -0.11 -2.03
N LEU A 67 8.15 0.39 -3.12
CA LEU A 67 9.38 1.21 -3.04
C LEU A 67 9.14 2.53 -2.31
N ALA A 68 8.00 3.18 -2.52
CA ALA A 68 7.66 4.40 -1.81
C ALA A 68 7.50 4.17 -0.31
N VAL A 69 6.91 3.04 0.11
CA VAL A 69 6.76 2.68 1.53
C VAL A 69 8.11 2.49 2.20
N VAL A 70 9.04 1.73 1.59
CA VAL A 70 10.37 1.50 2.21
C VAL A 70 11.27 2.73 2.24
N ARG A 71 10.97 3.74 1.42
CA ARG A 71 11.69 5.04 1.41
C ARG A 71 11.13 6.02 2.43
N THR A 72 9.99 5.73 3.05
CA THR A 72 9.43 6.59 4.10
C THR A 72 10.28 6.48 5.37
N GLU A 73 11.04 7.53 5.66
CA GLU A 73 11.76 7.67 6.92
C GLU A 73 10.82 8.23 8.00
N ARG A 74 10.64 7.50 9.11
CA ARG A 74 9.96 8.03 10.30
C ARG A 74 10.99 8.57 11.30
N VAL A 75 10.68 9.73 11.86
CA VAL A 75 11.54 10.49 12.79
C VAL A 75 11.84 9.73 14.09
N ASP A 76 10.99 8.77 14.47
CA ASP A 76 11.14 8.00 15.71
C ASP A 76 12.09 6.80 15.61
N GLY A 77 12.68 6.54 14.43
CA GLY A 77 13.57 5.40 14.19
C GLY A 77 12.88 4.04 14.26
N SER A 78 11.54 4.00 14.40
CA SER A 78 10.78 2.76 14.38
C SER A 78 10.57 2.28 12.95
N VAL A 79 10.67 0.97 12.74
CA VAL A 79 10.36 0.37 11.43
C VAL A 79 8.93 -0.16 11.48
N ASP A 80 8.04 0.51 10.74
CA ASP A 80 6.63 0.13 10.60
C ASP A 80 6.51 -1.31 10.04
N PRO A 81 5.56 -2.14 10.51
CA PRO A 81 5.27 -3.43 9.91
C PRO A 81 5.08 -3.37 8.39
N GLU A 82 4.46 -2.31 7.87
CA GLU A 82 4.27 -2.04 6.44
C GLU A 82 5.62 -1.93 5.70
N VAL A 83 6.64 -1.32 6.30
CA VAL A 83 7.99 -1.21 5.73
C VAL A 83 8.65 -2.58 5.64
N LYS A 84 8.56 -3.38 6.71
CA LYS A 84 9.14 -4.74 6.73
C LYS A 84 8.45 -5.64 5.70
N ALA A 85 7.12 -5.59 5.64
CA ALA A 85 6.33 -6.34 4.68
C ALA A 85 6.66 -5.92 3.24
N SER A 86 6.71 -4.62 2.96
CA SER A 86 7.08 -4.10 1.63
C SER A 86 8.49 -4.54 1.22
N ALA A 87 9.46 -4.46 2.13
CA ALA A 87 10.82 -4.90 1.87
C ALA A 87 10.89 -6.41 1.55
N ARG A 88 10.08 -7.23 2.21
CA ARG A 88 9.96 -8.67 1.92
C ARG A 88 9.36 -8.90 0.52
N MET A 89 8.21 -8.28 0.22
CA MET A 89 7.57 -8.39 -1.10
C MET A 89 8.53 -7.95 -2.23
N LEU A 90 9.30 -6.87 -2.03
CA LEU A 90 10.32 -6.44 -3.00
C LEU A 90 11.44 -7.48 -3.21
N ARG A 91 11.83 -8.24 -2.18
CA ARG A 91 12.78 -9.35 -2.34
C ARG A 91 12.15 -10.54 -3.07
N GLN A 92 10.85 -10.79 -2.88
CA GLN A 92 10.10 -11.81 -3.61
C GLN A 92 9.97 -11.46 -5.10
N ILE A 93 9.60 -10.23 -5.42
CA ILE A 93 9.55 -9.71 -6.82
C ILE A 93 10.92 -9.86 -7.51
N ARG A 94 12.01 -9.64 -6.77
CA ARG A 94 13.39 -9.78 -7.30
C ARG A 94 13.89 -11.23 -7.38
N GLY A 95 13.10 -12.21 -6.96
CA GLY A 95 13.51 -13.62 -6.90
C GLY A 95 14.60 -13.91 -5.87
N ILE A 96 14.81 -13.02 -4.89
CA ILE A 96 15.81 -13.18 -3.82
C ILE A 96 15.23 -14.06 -2.69
N GLU A 97 13.93 -13.95 -2.44
CA GLU A 97 13.18 -14.77 -1.48
C GLU A 97 12.01 -15.47 -2.19
N PRO A 98 11.61 -16.67 -1.74
CA PRO A 98 10.40 -17.33 -2.27
C PRO A 98 9.13 -16.58 -1.86
N ARG A 99 8.13 -16.65 -2.73
CA ARG A 99 6.81 -16.03 -2.54
C ARG A 99 6.01 -16.70 -1.43
#